data_AF-A0A847PNZ9-F1
#
_entry.id   AF-A0A847PNZ9-F1
#
_cell.length_a   1.000
_cell.length_b   1.000
_cell.length_c   1.000
_cell.angle_alpha   90.00
_cell.angle_beta   90.00
_cell.angle_gamma   90.00
#
_symmetry.space_group_name_H-M   'P 1'
#
loop_
_entity.id
_entity.type
_entity.pdbx_description
1 polymer ?
#
loop_
_entity_poly.entity_id
_entity_poly.type
_entity_poly.pdbx_seq_one_letter_code
_entity_poly.pdbx_strand_id
1 'polypeptide(L)'
;MNKNFINVAGIASPGLASSPAIAEYVADIVKEVYPKELRRKENYNPSIKRPIRINSMSFEEKQVAIAKNPDYARVICRCETVTEGEIKDAIHRPVGAVDIDGVKRRVRAGMGRCQGGFCGSKVMDILSEELDIPVNSVTKFGKNSKIIFERTK
;
A
#
# COMPACT_ATOMS: atom_id res chain seq x y z
N MET A 1 -22.06 13.51 27.05
CA MET A 1 -20.86 13.19 26.24
C MET A 1 -19.95 12.30 27.06
N ASN A 2 -19.37 11.25 26.46
CA ASN A 2 -18.46 10.34 27.14
C ASN A 2 -17.09 11.01 27.29
N LYS A 3 -16.62 11.23 28.53
CA LYS A 3 -15.32 11.84 28.83
C LYS A 3 -14.13 11.01 28.35
N ASN A 4 -14.34 9.73 28.07
CA ASN A 4 -13.32 8.80 27.58
C ASN A 4 -13.33 8.64 26.06
N PHE A 5 -14.09 9.48 25.34
CA PHE A 5 -14.17 9.45 23.88
C PHE A 5 -13.54 10.72 23.30
N ILE A 6 -12.38 10.59 22.67
CA ILE A 6 -11.68 11.69 22.01
C ILE A 6 -12.03 11.66 20.52
N ASN A 7 -12.59 12.75 20.02
CA ASN A 7 -12.92 12.89 18.61
C ASN A 7 -11.87 13.77 17.91
N VAL A 8 -11.17 13.21 16.93
CA VAL A 8 -10.15 13.89 16.12
C VAL A 8 -10.70 13.99 14.70
N ALA A 9 -11.69 14.85 14.51
CA ALA A 9 -12.42 15.03 13.25
C ALA A 9 -12.53 16.50 12.85
N GLY A 10 -13.00 16.77 11.63
CA GLY A 10 -13.15 18.14 11.12
C GLY A 10 -11.83 18.81 10.74
N ILE A 11 -10.74 18.05 10.65
CA ILE A 11 -9.45 18.56 10.19
C ILE A 11 -9.57 18.82 8.69
N ALA A 12 -9.70 20.10 8.33
CA ALA A 12 -9.58 20.54 6.95
C ALA A 12 -8.14 20.31 6.44
N SER A 13 -7.88 20.64 5.17
CA SER A 13 -6.50 20.65 4.68
C SER A 13 -5.62 21.51 5.59
N PRO A 14 -4.47 21.01 6.12
CA PRO A 14 -3.71 19.84 5.68
C PRO A 14 -3.62 18.69 6.72
N GLY A 15 -4.66 17.87 6.87
CA GLY A 15 -4.69 16.79 7.89
C GLY A 15 -3.57 15.74 7.83
N LEU A 16 -3.04 15.41 6.65
CA LEU A 16 -1.90 14.47 6.54
C LEU A 16 -0.60 15.11 7.03
N ALA A 17 -0.33 16.35 6.63
CA ALA A 17 0.90 17.05 6.99
C ALA A 17 0.92 17.41 8.49
N SER A 18 -0.24 17.72 9.07
CA SER A 18 -0.37 18.01 10.51
C SER A 18 -0.51 16.76 11.38
N SER A 19 -0.58 15.56 10.81
CA SER A 19 -0.79 14.32 11.57
C SER A 19 0.19 14.07 12.72
N PRO A 20 1.50 14.38 12.63
CA PRO A 20 2.41 14.21 13.77
C PRO A 20 2.11 15.17 14.91
N ALA A 21 1.83 16.44 14.62
CA ALA A 21 1.48 17.44 15.62
C ALA A 21 0.13 17.14 16.28
N ILE A 22 -0.84 16.66 15.51
CA ILE A 22 -2.13 16.18 16.02
C ILE A 22 -1.91 14.97 16.96
N ALA A 23 -0.99 14.07 16.63
CA ALA A 23 -0.70 12.92 17.48
C ALA A 23 -0.11 13.34 18.84
N GLU A 24 0.80 14.32 18.87
CA GLU A 24 1.32 14.90 20.11
C GLU A 24 0.20 15.56 20.94
N TYR A 25 -0.62 16.39 20.30
CA TYR A 25 -1.77 17.03 20.94
C TYR A 25 -2.75 16.03 21.56
N VAL A 26 -3.09 14.96 20.82
CA VAL A 26 -3.96 13.89 21.32
C VAL A 26 -3.31 13.12 22.45
N ALA A 27 -1.98 12.90 22.41
CA ALA A 27 -1.26 12.24 23.50
C ALA A 27 -1.35 13.04 24.81
N ASP A 28 -1.35 14.37 24.75
CA ASP A 28 -1.54 15.22 25.93
C ASP A 28 -2.97 15.14 26.47
N ILE A 29 -4.00 15.16 25.59
CA ILE A 29 -5.39 14.92 26.01
C ILE A 29 -5.50 13.56 26.71
N VAL A 30 -4.86 12.52 26.17
CA VAL A 30 -4.88 11.17 26.77
C VAL A 30 -4.26 11.17 28.17
N LYS A 31 -3.17 11.92 28.41
CA LYS A 31 -2.56 12.03 29.75
C LYS A 31 -3.51 12.64 30.77
N GLU A 32 -4.35 13.58 30.36
CA GLU A 32 -5.31 14.26 31.24
C GLU A 32 -6.51 13.37 31.59
N VAL A 33 -7.04 12.64 30.61
CA VAL A 33 -8.26 11.84 30.81
C VAL A 33 -7.99 10.43 31.31
N TYR A 34 -6.78 9.90 31.12
CA TYR A 34 -6.45 8.54 31.50
C TYR A 34 -6.02 8.48 32.97
N PRO A 35 -6.74 7.74 33.84
CA PRO A 35 -6.54 7.79 35.29
C PRO A 35 -5.26 7.09 35.78
N LYS A 36 -4.50 6.43 34.90
CA LYS A 36 -3.28 5.70 35.25
C LYS A 36 -2.07 6.39 34.65
N GLU A 37 -0.93 6.21 35.29
CA GLU A 37 0.36 6.64 34.77
C GLU A 37 0.63 5.96 33.41
N LEU A 38 0.86 6.78 32.38
CA LEU A 38 1.27 6.30 31.06
C LEU A 38 2.75 5.91 31.12
N ARG A 39 3.05 4.67 30.73
CA ARG A 39 4.42 4.16 30.68
C ARG A 39 4.90 4.08 29.24
N ARG A 40 6.14 4.50 29.01
CA ARG A 40 6.79 4.30 27.72
C ARG A 40 6.93 2.81 27.45
N LYS A 41 6.62 2.39 26.23
CA LYS A 41 6.85 1.02 25.78
C LYS A 41 8.32 0.87 25.39
N GLU A 42 9.10 0.22 26.24
CA GLU A 42 10.56 0.03 26.03
C GLU A 42 10.87 -0.67 24.70
N ASN A 43 10.05 -1.65 24.30
CA ASN A 43 10.24 -2.42 23.06
C ASN A 43 9.41 -1.86 21.88
N TYR A 44 9.22 -0.54 21.80
CA TYR A 44 8.54 0.06 20.65
C TYR A 44 9.49 0.14 19.45
N ASN A 45 9.10 -0.52 18.35
CA ASN A 45 9.82 -0.42 17.08
C ASN A 45 9.13 0.61 16.16
N PRO A 46 9.69 1.81 15.98
CA PRO A 46 9.12 2.83 15.09
C PRO A 46 9.39 2.56 13.60
N SER A 47 10.23 1.57 13.29
CA SER A 47 10.69 1.33 11.93
C SER A 47 9.77 0.38 11.18
N ILE A 48 9.27 0.85 10.04
CA ILE A 48 8.65 0.00 9.03
C ILE A 48 9.70 -0.38 7.98
N LYS A 49 9.72 -1.67 7.60
CA LYS A 49 10.54 -2.11 6.45
C LYS A 49 10.08 -1.31 5.23
N ARG A 50 11.00 -0.62 4.56
CA ARG A 50 10.67 0.14 3.34
C ARG A 50 10.39 -0.82 2.19
N PRO A 51 9.42 -0.51 1.30
CA PRO A 51 9.23 -1.30 0.09
C PRO A 51 10.44 -1.15 -0.83
N ILE A 52 10.79 -2.21 -1.54
CA ILE A 52 11.77 -2.15 -2.63
C ILE A 52 11.18 -1.30 -3.74
N ARG A 53 12.00 -0.41 -4.32
CA ARG A 53 11.63 0.44 -5.45
C ARG A 53 12.74 0.41 -6.49
N ILE A 54 12.59 -0.44 -7.50
CA ILE A 54 13.66 -0.70 -8.48
C ILE A 54 14.03 0.57 -9.25
N ASN A 55 13.07 1.47 -9.47
CA ASN A 55 13.32 2.74 -10.14
C ASN A 55 14.21 3.73 -9.35
N SER A 56 14.36 3.52 -8.04
CA SER A 56 15.10 4.42 -7.13
C SER A 56 16.47 3.88 -6.72
N MET A 57 16.84 2.68 -7.19
CA MET A 57 18.07 1.97 -6.85
C MET A 57 19.21 2.22 -7.86
N SER A 58 20.46 2.06 -7.42
CA SER A 58 21.63 2.01 -8.30
C SER A 58 21.60 0.75 -9.19
N PHE A 59 22.49 0.68 -10.18
CA PHE A 59 22.57 -0.51 -11.03
C PHE A 59 22.98 -1.75 -10.23
N GLU A 60 23.97 -1.62 -9.35
CA GLU A 60 24.49 -2.69 -8.50
C GLU A 60 23.42 -3.18 -7.52
N GLU A 61 22.68 -2.26 -6.89
CA GLU A 61 21.56 -2.60 -6.00
C GLU A 61 20.46 -3.37 -6.73
N LYS A 62 20.15 -2.99 -7.98
CA LYS A 62 19.19 -3.73 -8.81
C LYS A 62 19.68 -5.14 -9.10
N GLN A 63 20.96 -5.33 -9.45
CA GLN A 63 21.52 -6.66 -9.68
C GLN A 63 21.41 -7.53 -8.43
N VAL A 64 21.68 -6.98 -7.25
CA VAL A 64 21.52 -7.69 -5.97
C VAL A 64 20.06 -8.06 -5.71
N ALA A 65 19.12 -7.15 -5.98
CA ALA A 65 17.68 -7.43 -5.81
C ALA A 65 17.22 -8.54 -6.78
N ILE A 66 17.59 -8.43 -8.06
CA ILE A 66 17.25 -9.40 -9.11
C ILE A 66 17.87 -10.77 -8.83
N ALA A 67 19.11 -10.82 -8.34
CA ALA A 67 19.76 -12.08 -7.96
C ALA A 67 19.03 -12.79 -6.81
N LYS A 68 18.42 -12.02 -5.89
CA LYS A 68 17.62 -12.57 -4.78
C LYS A 68 16.22 -13.00 -5.22
N ASN A 69 15.59 -12.23 -6.10
CA ASN A 69 14.29 -12.55 -6.68
C ASN A 69 14.25 -12.09 -8.15
N PRO A 70 14.26 -13.02 -9.11
CA PRO A 70 14.21 -12.72 -10.54
C PRO A 70 13.01 -11.88 -10.99
N ASP A 71 11.91 -11.89 -10.23
CA ASP A 71 10.70 -11.12 -10.56
C ASP A 71 10.94 -9.59 -10.54
N TYR A 72 12.00 -9.11 -9.88
CA TYR A 72 12.42 -7.72 -9.96
C TYR A 72 13.05 -7.34 -11.31
N ALA A 73 13.33 -8.30 -12.20
CA ALA A 73 13.79 -8.00 -13.56
C ALA A 73 12.62 -7.76 -14.54
N ARG A 74 11.41 -8.24 -14.22
CA ARG A 74 10.26 -8.18 -15.13
C ARG A 74 9.47 -6.89 -14.91
N VAL A 75 9.71 -5.88 -15.75
CA VAL A 75 8.95 -4.62 -15.70
C VAL A 75 7.50 -4.82 -16.19
N ILE A 76 6.53 -4.57 -15.30
CA ILE A 76 5.10 -4.66 -15.58
C ILE A 76 4.54 -3.28 -15.97
N CYS A 77 4.89 -2.22 -15.23
CA CYS A 77 4.49 -0.86 -15.56
C CYS A 77 5.68 -0.07 -16.12
N ARG A 78 5.69 0.16 -17.43
CA ARG A 78 6.76 0.96 -18.08
C ARG A 78 6.76 2.43 -17.65
N CYS A 79 5.60 3.03 -17.39
CA CYS A 79 5.53 4.46 -17.07
C CYS A 79 6.17 4.80 -15.72
N GLU A 80 6.02 3.93 -14.72
CA GLU A 80 6.56 4.14 -13.37
C GLU A 80 7.77 3.24 -13.08
N THR A 81 8.18 2.41 -14.06
CA THR A 81 9.23 1.39 -13.96
C THR A 81 9.00 0.48 -12.75
N VAL A 82 7.79 -0.08 -12.67
CA VAL A 82 7.38 -1.02 -11.60
C VAL A 82 7.49 -2.43 -12.12
N THR A 83 8.14 -3.27 -11.32
CA THR A 83 8.42 -4.67 -11.62
C THR A 83 7.36 -5.60 -11.03
N GLU A 84 7.32 -6.83 -11.51
CA GLU A 84 6.47 -7.87 -10.96
C GLU A 84 6.80 -8.14 -9.49
N GLY A 85 8.09 -8.22 -9.15
CA GLY A 85 8.54 -8.44 -7.77
C GLY A 85 8.00 -7.37 -6.81
N GLU A 86 7.96 -6.10 -7.24
CA GLU A 86 7.36 -5.02 -6.44
C GLU A 86 5.85 -5.20 -6.25
N ILE A 87 5.12 -5.69 -7.27
CA ILE A 87 3.69 -5.95 -7.18
C ILE A 87 3.41 -7.11 -6.22
N LYS A 88 4.15 -8.23 -6.35
CA LYS A 88 4.04 -9.38 -5.45
C LYS A 88 4.37 -9.00 -4.00
N ASP A 89 5.45 -8.25 -3.79
CA ASP A 89 5.78 -7.69 -2.47
C ASP A 89 4.65 -6.86 -1.88
N ALA A 90 3.97 -6.05 -2.71
CA ALA A 90 2.86 -5.23 -2.25
C ALA A 90 1.65 -6.07 -1.83
N ILE A 91 1.42 -7.21 -2.47
CA ILE A 91 0.35 -8.17 -2.16
C ILE A 91 0.66 -8.91 -0.85
N HIS A 92 1.90 -9.38 -0.64
CA HIS A 92 2.27 -10.19 0.54
C HIS A 92 2.61 -9.40 1.80
N ARG A 93 2.64 -8.07 1.73
CA ARG A 93 2.91 -7.21 2.90
C ARG A 93 1.78 -7.23 3.92
N PRO A 94 2.04 -6.85 5.18
CA PRO A 94 0.98 -6.58 6.15
C PRO A 94 -0.02 -5.55 5.59
N VAL A 95 -1.31 -5.89 5.67
CA VAL A 95 -2.41 -5.15 5.04
C VAL A 95 -2.16 -5.01 3.53
N GLY A 96 -1.81 -6.11 2.87
CA GLY A 96 -1.37 -6.15 1.48
C GLY A 96 -2.39 -5.65 0.46
N ALA A 97 -1.94 -5.44 -0.77
CA ALA A 97 -2.83 -5.10 -1.88
C ALA A 97 -3.70 -6.32 -2.25
N VAL A 98 -5.02 -6.09 -2.31
CA VAL A 98 -6.01 -7.14 -2.66
C VAL A 98 -6.87 -6.77 -3.87
N ASP A 99 -6.60 -5.60 -4.46
CA ASP A 99 -7.32 -5.07 -5.63
C ASP A 99 -6.40 -4.15 -6.45
N ILE A 100 -6.85 -3.77 -7.67
CA ILE A 100 -6.04 -2.96 -8.60
C ILE A 100 -5.62 -1.63 -7.98
N ASP A 101 -6.53 -0.91 -7.34
CA ASP A 101 -6.20 0.38 -6.76
C ASP A 101 -5.31 0.24 -5.50
N GLY A 102 -5.35 -0.91 -4.82
CA GLY A 102 -4.43 -1.31 -3.76
C GLY A 102 -3.01 -1.42 -4.29
N VAL A 103 -2.80 -2.16 -5.38
CA VAL A 103 -1.50 -2.24 -6.06
C VAL A 103 -1.05 -0.84 -6.52
N LYS A 104 -1.96 -0.09 -7.15
CA LYS A 104 -1.71 1.28 -7.60
C LYS A 104 -1.23 2.20 -6.48
N ARG A 105 -1.89 2.21 -5.31
CA ARG A 105 -1.48 3.04 -4.17
C ARG A 105 -0.16 2.60 -3.55
N ARG A 106 0.15 1.31 -3.57
CA ARG A 106 1.35 0.74 -2.95
C ARG A 106 2.60 0.95 -3.80
N VAL A 107 2.51 0.69 -5.10
CA VAL A 107 3.70 0.66 -6.00
C VAL A 107 3.58 1.56 -7.22
N ARG A 108 2.44 2.25 -7.40
CA ARG A 108 2.18 3.19 -8.51
C ARG A 108 1.96 2.56 -9.89
N ALA A 109 1.92 1.23 -9.99
CA ALA A 109 1.50 0.57 -11.23
C ALA A 109 0.11 1.08 -11.66
N GLY A 110 0.05 1.72 -12.83
CA GLY A 110 -1.16 2.37 -13.34
C GLY A 110 -1.35 3.85 -12.97
N MET A 111 -0.37 4.51 -12.33
CA MET A 111 -0.39 5.96 -12.04
C MET A 111 0.38 6.83 -13.04
N GLY A 112 1.14 6.22 -13.95
CA GLY A 112 1.89 6.96 -14.97
C GLY A 112 1.02 7.42 -16.15
N ARG A 113 1.64 7.97 -17.20
CA ARG A 113 0.94 8.59 -18.35
C ARG A 113 -0.18 7.74 -18.96
N CYS A 114 -0.05 6.41 -18.99
CA CYS A 114 -1.06 5.52 -19.57
C CYS A 114 -2.25 5.20 -18.65
N GLN A 115 -2.22 5.64 -17.38
CA GLN A 115 -3.29 5.43 -16.39
C GLN A 115 -3.75 3.97 -16.24
N GLY A 116 -2.83 3.02 -16.43
CA GLY A 116 -3.11 1.58 -16.31
C GLY A 116 -3.52 0.89 -17.62
N GLY A 117 -3.64 1.61 -18.73
CA GLY A 117 -4.08 1.04 -20.01
C GLY A 117 -3.23 -0.14 -20.53
N PHE A 118 -1.93 -0.19 -20.21
CA PHE A 118 -1.03 -1.26 -20.67
C PHE A 118 -0.66 -2.29 -19.60
N CYS A 119 -0.66 -1.90 -18.32
CA CYS A 119 -0.25 -2.78 -17.23
C CYS A 119 -1.43 -3.35 -16.43
N GLY A 120 -2.64 -2.81 -16.61
CA GLY A 120 -3.81 -3.18 -15.81
C GLY A 120 -4.17 -4.66 -15.90
N SER A 121 -4.18 -5.24 -17.11
CA SER A 121 -4.44 -6.68 -17.29
C SER A 121 -3.39 -7.54 -16.61
N LYS A 122 -2.10 -7.21 -16.79
CA LYS A 122 -1.00 -7.94 -16.13
C LYS A 122 -1.07 -7.86 -14.60
N VAL A 123 -1.42 -6.70 -14.05
CA VAL A 123 -1.61 -6.53 -12.60
C VAL A 123 -2.78 -7.39 -12.10
N MET A 124 -3.86 -7.46 -12.87
CA MET A 124 -5.01 -8.31 -12.57
C MET A 124 -4.65 -9.79 -12.58
N ASP A 125 -3.86 -10.24 -13.57
CA ASP A 125 -3.37 -11.62 -13.64
C ASP A 125 -2.50 -11.96 -12.43
N ILE A 126 -1.54 -11.09 -12.07
CA ILE A 126 -0.70 -11.27 -10.87
C ILE A 126 -1.55 -11.33 -9.60
N LEU A 127 -2.56 -10.47 -9.44
CA LEU A 127 -3.46 -10.54 -8.28
C LEU A 127 -4.27 -11.84 -8.24
N SER A 128 -4.75 -12.30 -9.39
CA SER A 128 -5.48 -13.56 -9.52
C SER A 128 -4.62 -14.74 -9.06
N GLU A 129 -3.37 -14.80 -9.54
CA GLU A 129 -2.40 -15.83 -9.18
C GLU A 129 -1.99 -15.77 -7.70
N GLU A 130 -1.58 -14.60 -7.21
CA GLU A 130 -1.02 -14.46 -5.86
C GLU A 130 -2.08 -14.56 -4.74
N LEU A 131 -3.36 -14.29 -5.05
CA LEU A 131 -4.47 -14.40 -4.09
C LEU A 131 -5.27 -15.70 -4.24
N ASP A 132 -4.91 -16.55 -5.22
CA ASP A 132 -5.65 -17.78 -5.56
C ASP A 132 -7.15 -17.53 -5.78
N ILE A 133 -7.46 -16.51 -6.59
CA ILE A 133 -8.84 -16.17 -6.96
C ILE A 133 -9.01 -16.18 -8.48
N PRO A 134 -10.19 -16.50 -9.01
CA PRO A 134 -10.47 -16.34 -10.42
C PRO A 134 -10.26 -14.89 -10.89
N VAL A 135 -9.74 -14.70 -12.10
CA VAL A 135 -9.44 -13.36 -12.66
C VAL A 135 -10.66 -12.42 -12.68
N ASN A 136 -11.87 -12.96 -12.88
CA ASN A 136 -13.13 -12.21 -12.84
C ASN A 136 -13.61 -11.86 -11.42
N SER A 137 -12.91 -12.33 -10.39
CA SER A 137 -13.12 -11.95 -9.00
C SER A 137 -12.18 -10.82 -8.57
N VAL A 138 -11.18 -10.47 -9.39
CA VAL A 138 -10.34 -9.29 -9.14
C VAL A 138 -11.17 -8.02 -9.31
N THR A 139 -11.08 -7.14 -8.32
CA THR A 139 -11.84 -5.88 -8.28
C THR A 139 -10.93 -4.68 -8.45
N LYS A 140 -11.53 -3.53 -8.77
CA LYS A 140 -10.80 -2.27 -8.87
C LYS A 140 -10.44 -1.69 -7.49
N PHE A 141 -11.40 -1.65 -6.56
CA PHE A 141 -11.26 -1.08 -5.21
C PHE A 141 -12.11 -1.83 -4.16
N GLY A 142 -12.30 -3.14 -4.35
CA GLY A 142 -13.10 -4.00 -3.47
C GLY A 142 -14.60 -3.98 -3.78
N LYS A 143 -15.36 -4.76 -3.01
CA LYS A 143 -16.83 -4.88 -3.09
C LYS A 143 -17.30 -5.21 -4.52
N ASN A 144 -18.27 -4.47 -5.04
CA ASN A 144 -18.90 -4.72 -6.34
C ASN A 144 -18.14 -4.08 -7.53
N SER A 145 -16.90 -3.64 -7.34
CA SER A 145 -16.10 -2.99 -8.39
C SER A 145 -15.41 -3.99 -9.34
N LYS A 146 -16.17 -4.98 -9.84
CA LYS A 146 -15.65 -5.98 -10.79
C LYS A 146 -15.19 -5.31 -12.08
N ILE A 147 -14.05 -5.78 -12.60
CA ILE A 147 -13.49 -5.31 -13.87
C ILE A 147 -13.96 -6.20 -15.02
N ILE A 148 -13.99 -7.50 -14.76
CA ILE A 148 -14.48 -8.52 -15.68
C ILE A 148 -15.71 -9.15 -15.06
N PHE A 149 -16.81 -9.18 -15.82
CA PHE A 149 -18.06 -9.80 -15.38
C PHE A 149 -18.17 -11.23 -15.93
N GLU A 150 -18.22 -11.35 -17.24
CA GLU A 150 -18.38 -12.60 -17.96
C GLU A 150 -17.36 -12.67 -19.11
N ARG A 151 -17.06 -13.89 -19.53
CA ARG A 151 -16.24 -14.11 -20.71
C ARG A 151 -17.05 -13.71 -21.93
N THR A 152 -16.59 -12.69 -22.65
CA THR A 152 -17.16 -12.36 -23.95
C THR A 152 -16.89 -13.51 -24.92
N LYS A 153 -17.94 -13.95 -25.62
CA LYS A 153 -17.90 -15.06 -26.58
C LYS A 153 -16.87 -14.83 -27.68
#